data_AF-A0A7W0VEY3-F1
#
_entry.id   AF-A0A7W0VEY3-F1
#
_cell.length_a   1.000
_cell.length_b   1.000
_cell.length_c   1.000
_cell.angle_alpha   90.00
_cell.angle_beta   90.00
_cell.angle_gamma   90.00
#
_symmetry.space_group_name_H-M   'P 1'
#
loop_
_entity.id
_entity.type
_entity.pdbx_description
1 polymer ?
#
loop_
_entity_poly.entity_id
_entity_poly.type
_entity_poly.pdbx_seq_one_letter_code
_entity_poly.pdbx_strand_id
1 'polypeptide(L)'
;MSYEFTAQQNETFKGLVTGMRQSGMAVAIASLIMLAYQIVEYFGLGRGAVPSVAVGYFDLGLWCLLALVGVWVAVLLVQATGAFAAVIHTEGDDVEHLMQGLARLRGILKLIFAAAVVGSLLLATSFTLLLMY
;
A
#
# COMPACT_ATOMS: atom_id res chain seq x y z
N MET A 1 -10.80 37.71 -5.44
CA MET A 1 -11.96 36.81 -5.55
C MET A 1 -11.49 35.46 -5.07
N SER A 2 -11.98 35.03 -3.90
CA SER A 2 -11.59 33.76 -3.28
C SER A 2 -12.26 32.64 -4.07
N TYR A 3 -11.48 31.78 -4.72
CA TYR A 3 -11.99 30.51 -5.26
C TYR A 3 -12.38 29.65 -4.06
N GLU A 4 -13.63 29.74 -3.64
CA GLU A 4 -14.16 28.93 -2.54
C GLU A 4 -14.62 27.61 -3.14
N PHE A 5 -13.80 26.57 -2.98
CA PHE A 5 -14.15 25.21 -3.36
C PHE A 5 -15.53 24.85 -2.82
N THR A 6 -16.37 24.24 -3.64
CA THR A 6 -17.70 23.80 -3.19
C THR A 6 -17.56 22.73 -2.11
N ALA A 7 -18.57 22.56 -1.26
CA ALA A 7 -18.55 21.57 -0.17
C ALA A 7 -18.18 20.15 -0.65
N GLN A 8 -18.62 19.78 -1.85
CA GLN A 8 -18.33 18.49 -2.48
C GLN A 8 -16.85 18.33 -2.90
N GLN A 9 -16.21 19.42 -3.31
CA GLN A 9 -14.79 19.44 -3.67
C GLN A 9 -13.92 19.31 -2.41
N ASN A 10 -14.29 20.01 -1.33
CA ASN A 10 -13.63 19.88 -0.04
C ASN A 10 -13.73 18.45 0.55
N GLU A 11 -14.87 17.79 0.41
CA GLU A 11 -15.01 16.37 0.81
C GLU A 11 -14.13 15.44 -0.05
N THR A 12 -13.96 15.74 -1.33
CA THR A 12 -13.07 14.97 -2.22
C THR A 12 -11.61 15.12 -1.80
N PHE A 13 -11.16 16.36 -1.51
CA PHE A 13 -9.82 16.63 -0.99
C PHE A 13 -9.58 15.98 0.38
N LYS A 14 -10.53 16.09 1.33
CA LYS A 14 -10.43 15.39 2.62
C LYS A 14 -10.30 13.89 2.43
N GLY A 15 -11.15 13.29 1.58
CA GLY A 15 -11.09 11.86 1.28
C GLY A 15 -9.75 11.43 0.67
N LEU A 16 -9.16 12.29 -0.16
CA LEU A 16 -7.83 12.07 -0.75
C LEU A 16 -6.74 12.07 0.32
N VAL A 17 -6.69 13.10 1.15
CA VAL A 17 -5.69 13.26 2.23
C VAL A 17 -5.80 12.12 3.23
N THR A 18 -7.03 11.75 3.64
CA THR A 18 -7.25 10.59 4.51
C THR A 18 -6.77 9.30 3.85
N GLY A 19 -7.06 9.09 2.56
CA GLY A 19 -6.61 7.92 1.81
C GLY A 19 -5.09 7.83 1.68
N MET A 20 -4.40 8.96 1.42
CA MET A 20 -2.94 9.02 1.40
C MET A 20 -2.35 8.68 2.77
N ARG A 21 -2.90 9.26 3.85
CA ARG A 21 -2.44 8.99 5.22
C ARG A 21 -2.61 7.53 5.61
N GLN A 22 -3.78 6.94 5.33
CA GLN A 22 -4.06 5.53 5.62
C GLN A 22 -3.16 4.60 4.81
N SER A 23 -2.94 4.88 3.53
CA SER A 23 -2.05 4.10 2.66
C SER A 23 -0.61 4.17 3.16
N GLY A 24 -0.11 5.37 3.48
CA GLY A 24 1.24 5.54 4.03
C GLY A 24 1.43 4.83 5.38
N MET A 25 0.42 4.89 6.25
CA MET A 25 0.47 4.19 7.54
C MET A 25 0.47 2.67 7.39
N ALA A 26 -0.33 2.13 6.45
CA ALA A 26 -0.33 0.70 6.15
C ALA A 26 1.03 0.22 5.60
N VAL A 27 1.66 0.99 4.70
CA VAL A 27 3.00 0.70 4.19
C VAL A 27 4.06 0.76 5.29
N ALA A 28 3.96 1.73 6.21
CA ALA A 28 4.87 1.83 7.35
C ALA A 28 4.76 0.60 8.27
N ILE A 29 3.53 0.16 8.58
CA ILE A 29 3.28 -1.05 9.38
C ILE A 29 3.85 -2.29 8.67
N ALA A 30 3.58 -2.46 7.37
CA ALA A 30 4.13 -3.58 6.60
C ALA A 30 5.67 -3.60 6.64
N SER A 31 6.30 -2.43 6.47
CA SER A 31 7.77 -2.28 6.55
C SER A 31 8.31 -2.64 7.93
N LEU A 32 7.62 -2.27 9.00
CA LEU A 32 8.02 -2.63 10.37
C LEU A 32 7.93 -4.13 10.62
N ILE A 33 6.87 -4.80 10.13
CA ILE A 33 6.73 -6.26 10.24
C ILE A 33 7.86 -6.96 9.46
N MET A 34 8.15 -6.50 8.24
CA MET A 34 9.22 -7.04 7.42
C MET A 34 10.60 -6.84 8.07
N LEU A 35 10.85 -5.68 8.67
CA LEU A 35 12.09 -5.42 9.41
C LEU A 35 12.21 -6.36 10.62
N ALA A 36 11.14 -6.54 11.39
CA ALA A 36 11.12 -7.45 12.53
C ALA A 36 11.37 -8.90 12.10
N TYR A 37 10.77 -9.34 11.00
CA TYR A 37 11.02 -10.65 10.39
C TYR A 37 12.52 -10.85 10.10
N GLN A 38 13.13 -9.90 9.38
CA GLN A 38 14.54 -9.97 9.01
C GLN A 38 15.48 -9.97 10.23
N ILE A 39 15.13 -9.23 11.29
CA ILE A 39 15.88 -9.27 12.55
C ILE A 39 15.79 -10.66 13.18
N VAL A 40 14.59 -11.23 13.30
CA VAL A 40 14.42 -12.57 13.91
C VAL A 40 15.15 -13.65 13.12
N GLU A 41 15.07 -13.60 11.80
CA GLU A 41 15.76 -14.53 10.90
C GLU A 41 17.29 -14.38 11.00
N TYR A 42 17.81 -13.15 10.89
CA TYR A 42 19.25 -12.88 10.93
C TYR A 42 19.91 -13.28 12.25
N PHE A 43 19.24 -13.00 13.38
CA PHE A 43 19.76 -13.35 14.71
C PHE A 43 19.42 -14.78 15.14
N GLY A 44 18.68 -15.55 14.32
CA GLY A 44 18.26 -16.90 14.67
C GLY A 44 17.41 -16.97 15.94
N LEU A 45 16.61 -15.92 16.21
CA LEU A 45 15.79 -15.78 17.42
C LEU A 45 14.50 -16.62 17.38
N GLY A 46 14.30 -17.40 16.31
CA GLY A 46 13.24 -18.42 16.21
C GLY A 46 13.40 -19.51 17.27
N ARG A 47 12.39 -20.37 17.41
CA ARG A 47 12.39 -21.47 18.40
C ARG A 47 13.43 -22.57 18.12
N GLY A 48 14.24 -22.44 17.07
CA GLY A 48 15.37 -23.31 16.77
C GLY A 48 14.95 -24.69 16.26
N ALA A 49 13.67 -24.88 15.94
CA ALA A 49 13.17 -26.09 15.32
C ALA A 49 13.41 -25.98 13.81
N VAL A 50 14.07 -26.97 13.21
CA VAL A 50 14.21 -27.03 11.75
C VAL A 50 12.80 -27.10 11.16
N PRO A 51 12.35 -26.08 10.40
CA PRO A 51 11.00 -26.08 9.86
C PRO A 51 10.86 -27.27 8.91
N SER A 52 9.70 -27.93 8.95
CA SER A 52 9.40 -29.00 8.01
C SER A 52 9.47 -28.46 6.57
N VAL A 53 9.88 -29.29 5.62
CA VAL A 53 10.01 -28.92 4.21
C VAL A 53 8.72 -28.30 3.66
N ALA A 54 7.55 -28.79 4.09
CA ALA A 54 6.24 -28.25 3.71
C ALA A 54 6.02 -26.81 4.18
N VAL A 55 6.48 -26.45 5.38
CA VAL A 55 6.40 -25.08 5.92
C VAL A 55 7.30 -24.14 5.13
N GLY A 56 8.52 -24.58 4.77
CA GLY A 56 9.43 -23.78 3.95
C GLY A 56 8.86 -23.46 2.57
N TYR A 57 8.23 -24.43 1.90
CA TYR A 57 7.55 -24.17 0.61
C TYR A 57 6.32 -23.27 0.75
N PHE A 58 5.57 -23.40 1.85
CA PHE A 58 4.44 -22.52 2.12
C PHE A 58 4.89 -21.07 2.35
N ASP A 59 5.94 -20.86 3.15
CA ASP A 59 6.50 -19.54 3.39
C ASP A 59 7.05 -18.92 2.10
N LEU A 60 7.78 -19.68 1.29
CA LEU A 60 8.21 -19.25 -0.04
C LEU A 60 7.01 -18.81 -0.91
N GLY A 61 5.90 -19.54 -0.85
CA GLY A 61 4.65 -19.17 -1.52
C GLY A 61 4.09 -17.84 -1.05
N LEU A 62 4.13 -17.56 0.26
CA LEU A 62 3.73 -16.27 0.82
C LEU A 62 4.64 -15.13 0.32
N TRP A 63 5.96 -15.36 0.25
CA TRP A 63 6.91 -14.41 -0.31
C TRP A 63 6.68 -14.13 -1.80
N CYS A 64 6.35 -15.16 -2.60
CA CYS A 64 5.95 -14.97 -3.99
C CYS A 64 4.67 -14.14 -4.12
N LEU A 65 3.66 -14.39 -3.29
CA LEU A 65 2.43 -13.60 -3.26
C LEU A 65 2.70 -12.14 -2.85
N LEU A 66 3.58 -11.92 -1.86
CA LEU A 66 4.03 -10.60 -1.46
C LEU A 66 4.71 -9.85 -2.60
N ALA A 67 5.57 -10.52 -3.37
CA ALA A 67 6.21 -9.93 -4.55
C ALA A 67 5.17 -9.51 -5.60
N LEU A 68 4.15 -10.34 -5.86
CA LEU A 68 3.05 -10.00 -6.78
C LEU A 68 2.24 -8.80 -6.29
N VAL A 69 1.95 -8.72 -4.99
CA VAL A 69 1.30 -7.54 -4.38
C VAL A 69 2.18 -6.29 -4.55
N GLY A 70 3.50 -6.42 -4.35
CA GLY A 70 4.45 -5.33 -4.58
C GLY A 70 4.45 -4.82 -6.02
N VAL A 71 4.43 -5.73 -7.01
CA VAL A 71 4.30 -5.38 -8.44
C VAL A 71 3.00 -4.64 -8.70
N TRP A 72 1.89 -5.12 -8.14
CA TRP A 72 0.59 -4.44 -8.29
C TRP A 72 0.62 -3.03 -7.69
N VAL A 73 1.15 -2.85 -6.48
CA VAL A 73 1.31 -1.52 -5.86
C VAL A 73 2.16 -0.60 -6.73
N ALA A 74 3.27 -1.10 -7.30
CA ALA A 74 4.11 -0.32 -8.21
C ALA A 74 3.33 0.15 -9.46
N VAL A 75 2.54 -0.74 -10.07
CA VAL A 75 1.67 -0.38 -11.21
C VAL A 75 0.65 0.69 -10.81
N LEU A 76 0.01 0.57 -9.65
CA LEU A 76 -0.95 1.56 -9.15
C LEU A 76 -0.29 2.93 -8.90
N LEU A 77 0.93 2.96 -8.38
CA LEU A 77 1.68 4.21 -8.18
C LEU A 77 2.03 4.89 -9.50
N VAL A 78 2.43 4.12 -10.52
CA VAL A 78 2.67 4.64 -11.88
C VAL A 78 1.38 5.22 -12.48
N GLN A 79 0.23 4.58 -12.24
CA GLN A 79 -1.05 5.13 -12.67
C GLN A 79 -1.42 6.39 -11.89
N ALA A 80 -1.11 6.45 -10.58
CA ALA A 80 -1.35 7.63 -9.75
C ALA A 80 -0.53 8.84 -10.23
N THR A 81 0.74 8.64 -10.59
CA THR A 81 1.59 9.73 -11.12
C THR A 81 1.07 10.23 -12.48
N GLY A 82 0.60 9.34 -13.35
CA GLY A 82 -0.06 9.74 -14.60
C GLY A 82 -1.33 10.59 -14.35
N ALA A 83 -2.14 10.21 -13.36
CA ALA A 83 -3.32 10.99 -12.96
C ALA A 83 -2.94 12.35 -12.34
N PHE A 84 -1.86 12.42 -11.54
CA PHE A 84 -1.34 13.69 -11.03
C PHE A 84 -0.79 14.59 -12.15
N ALA A 85 -0.05 14.03 -13.11
CA ALA A 85 0.50 14.78 -14.23
C ALA A 85 -0.63 15.40 -15.09
N ALA A 86 -1.73 14.68 -15.28
CA ALA A 86 -2.91 15.21 -15.96
C ALA A 86 -3.53 16.42 -15.23
N VAL A 87 -3.56 16.40 -13.90
CA VAL A 87 -4.06 17.51 -13.07
C VAL A 87 -3.13 18.73 -13.12
N ILE A 88 -1.80 18.52 -13.15
CA ILE A 88 -0.81 19.59 -13.21
C ILE A 88 -0.82 20.28 -14.59
N HIS A 89 -0.99 19.52 -15.67
CA HIS A 89 -1.00 20.09 -17.02
C HIS A 89 -2.30 20.81 -17.40
N THR A 90 -3.40 20.64 -16.66
CA THR A 90 -4.65 21.38 -16.83
C THR A 90 -4.65 22.79 -16.20
N GLU A 91 -3.50 23.49 -16.19
CA GLU A 91 -3.44 24.90 -15.79
C GLU A 91 -4.32 25.77 -16.71
N GLY A 92 -5.59 25.93 -16.35
CA GLY A 92 -6.56 26.80 -17.04
C GLY A 92 -7.88 26.15 -17.48
N ASP A 93 -8.02 24.83 -17.38
CA ASP A 93 -9.24 24.12 -17.80
C ASP A 93 -10.16 23.70 -16.65
N ASP A 94 -11.44 23.60 -16.99
CA ASP A 94 -12.63 23.47 -16.16
C ASP A 94 -12.43 22.68 -14.84
N VAL A 95 -12.93 23.22 -13.73
CA VAL A 95 -12.83 22.64 -12.37
C VAL A 95 -13.35 21.18 -12.33
N GLU A 96 -14.23 20.83 -13.26
CA GLU A 96 -14.74 19.48 -13.47
C GLU A 96 -13.67 18.46 -13.89
N HIS A 97 -12.72 18.83 -14.75
CA HIS A 97 -11.57 17.96 -15.12
C HIS A 97 -10.66 17.69 -13.92
N LEU A 98 -10.43 18.71 -13.10
CA LEU A 98 -9.65 18.62 -11.88
C LEU A 98 -10.30 17.66 -10.87
N MET A 99 -11.63 17.74 -10.72
CA MET A 99 -12.37 16.82 -9.86
C MET A 99 -12.39 15.39 -10.38
N GLN A 100 -12.46 15.19 -11.69
CA GLN A 100 -12.39 13.86 -12.30
C GLN A 100 -11.01 13.21 -12.07
N GLY A 101 -9.93 13.99 -12.17
CA GLY A 101 -8.57 13.55 -11.83
C GLY A 101 -8.43 13.14 -10.36
N LEU A 102 -8.92 13.95 -9.43
CA LEU A 102 -8.90 13.64 -7.99
C LEU A 102 -9.75 12.43 -7.62
N ALA A 103 -10.92 12.25 -8.25
CA ALA A 103 -11.76 11.08 -8.03
C ALA A 103 -11.05 9.79 -8.46
N ARG A 104 -10.36 9.83 -9.61
CA ARG A 104 -9.54 8.70 -10.10
C ARG A 104 -8.40 8.39 -9.14
N LEU A 105 -7.74 9.42 -8.63
CA LEU A 105 -6.65 9.28 -7.68
C LEU A 105 -7.10 8.70 -6.33
N ARG A 106 -8.27 9.12 -5.84
CA ARG A 106 -8.92 8.53 -4.67
C ARG A 106 -9.20 7.04 -4.86
N GLY A 107 -9.61 6.62 -6.06
CA GLY A 107 -9.80 5.22 -6.42
C GLY A 107 -8.48 4.42 -6.32
N ILE A 108 -7.41 4.96 -6.91
CA ILE A 108 -6.08 4.34 -6.88
C ILE A 108 -5.56 4.22 -5.45
N LEU A 109 -5.70 5.25 -4.62
CA LEU A 109 -5.30 5.22 -3.22
C LEU A 109 -6.05 4.15 -2.41
N LYS A 110 -7.34 3.94 -2.67
CA LYS A 110 -8.09 2.83 -2.03
C LYS A 110 -7.53 1.46 -2.41
N LEU A 111 -7.14 1.28 -3.68
CA LEU A 111 -6.53 0.03 -4.14
C LEU A 111 -5.15 -0.18 -3.52
N ILE A 112 -4.33 0.87 -3.43
CA ILE A 112 -3.04 0.82 -2.73
C ILE A 112 -3.23 0.44 -1.26
N PHE A 113 -4.21 1.04 -0.58
CA PHE A 113 -4.54 0.69 0.80
C PHE A 113 -4.94 -0.79 0.92
N ALA A 114 -5.82 -1.28 0.06
CA ALA A 114 -6.23 -2.69 0.07
C ALA A 114 -5.03 -3.64 -0.16
N ALA A 115 -4.17 -3.32 -1.12
CA ALA A 115 -2.95 -4.08 -1.38
C ALA A 115 -1.99 -4.07 -0.18
N ALA A 116 -1.82 -2.93 0.49
CA ALA A 116 -1.00 -2.81 1.69
C ALA A 116 -1.56 -3.63 2.87
N VAL A 117 -2.89 -3.69 3.03
CA VAL A 117 -3.53 -4.56 4.04
C VAL A 117 -3.28 -6.03 3.73
N VAL A 118 -3.48 -6.46 2.47
CA VAL A 118 -3.21 -7.84 2.05
C VAL A 118 -1.74 -8.19 2.28
N GLY A 119 -0.81 -7.32 1.87
CA GLY A 119 0.63 -7.51 2.12
C GLY A 119 0.96 -7.59 3.62
N SER A 120 0.33 -6.76 4.46
CA SER A 120 0.52 -6.82 5.91
C SER A 120 0.04 -8.14 6.50
N LEU A 121 -1.09 -8.70 6.03
CA LEU A 121 -1.61 -9.99 6.47
C LEU A 121 -0.70 -11.16 6.05
N LEU A 122 -0.19 -11.12 4.82
CA LEU A 122 0.76 -12.12 4.33
C LEU A 122 2.07 -12.08 5.14
N LEU A 123 2.62 -10.89 5.39
CA LEU A 123 3.79 -10.69 6.23
C LEU A 123 3.56 -11.14 7.67
N ALA A 124 2.41 -10.82 8.27
CA ALA A 124 2.07 -11.27 9.61
C ALA A 124 1.99 -12.80 9.70
N THR A 125 1.45 -13.45 8.67
CA THR A 125 1.37 -14.91 8.59
C THR A 125 2.76 -15.55 8.45
N SER A 126 3.62 -14.99 7.59
CA SER A 126 5.01 -15.43 7.46
C SER A 126 5.79 -15.23 8.76
N PHE A 127 5.60 -14.09 9.43
CA PHE A 127 6.21 -13.78 10.72
C PHE A 127 5.75 -14.70 11.86
N THR A 128 4.46 -15.06 11.92
CA THR A 128 3.99 -16.03 12.92
C THR A 128 4.56 -17.42 12.69
N LEU A 129 4.71 -17.84 11.42
CA LEU A 129 5.41 -19.08 11.09
C LEU A 129 6.87 -19.01 11.57
N LEU A 130 7.59 -17.93 11.27
CA LEU A 130 8.96 -17.72 11.72
C LEU A 130 9.13 -17.80 13.25
N LEU A 131 8.17 -17.31 14.03
CA LEU A 131 8.21 -17.38 15.50
C LEU A 131 7.82 -18.76 16.07
N MET A 132 7.03 -19.55 15.33
CA MET A 132 6.60 -20.87 15.77
C MET A 132 7.69 -21.94 15.63
N TYR A 133 8.63 -21.74 14.70
CA TYR A 133 9.76 -22.61 14.43
C TYR A 133 11.07 -21.98 14.88
#